data_AF-A0A962QIU8-F1
#
_entry.id   AF-A0A962QIU8-F1
#
_cell.length_a   1.000
_cell.length_b   1.000
_cell.length_c   1.000
_cell.angle_alpha   90.00
_cell.angle_beta   90.00
_cell.angle_gamma   90.00
#
_symmetry.space_group_name_H-M   'P 1'
#
loop_
_entity.id
_entity.type
_entity.pdbx_description
1 polymer ?
#
loop_
_entity_poly.entity_id
_entity_poly.type
_entity_poly.pdbx_seq_one_letter_code
_entity_poly.pdbx_strand_id
1 'polypeptide(L)'
;GSWEDYRDVKRLGRKTRLSEAQRAALWAVFASVHARLAALGLVTHAAMFTKLANRLSEGLVERKAPAFDHVVVDEAQDVGVAQLRFLAALAGGRPNGLFFAGDLGQRIFQTPFSWKSLGVDIRGRSRALHINYRTSHQIRMQADRLLGPEVSDVDGNTEDRRGTVSVFNGPAPMIQTF
;
A
#
# COMPACT_ATOMS: atom_id res chain seq x y z
N GLY A 1 11.55 -13.92 8.30
CA GLY A 1 11.43 -14.48 6.94
C GLY A 1 12.54 -15.47 6.79
N SER A 2 12.22 -16.66 6.33
CA SER A 2 13.20 -17.69 6.02
C SER A 2 13.69 -17.56 4.57
N TRP A 3 14.66 -18.40 4.20
CA TRP A 3 15.10 -18.51 2.81
C TRP A 3 13.95 -18.94 1.90
N GLU A 4 13.13 -19.88 2.36
CA GLU A 4 11.97 -20.42 1.63
C GLU A 4 10.96 -19.31 1.33
N ASP A 5 10.61 -18.49 2.34
CA ASP A 5 9.73 -17.33 2.17
C ASP A 5 10.25 -16.38 1.08
N TYR A 6 11.56 -16.12 1.07
CA TYR A 6 12.19 -15.22 0.10
C TYR A 6 12.32 -15.85 -1.29
N ARG A 7 12.61 -17.15 -1.38
CA ARG A 7 12.72 -17.87 -2.65
C ARG A 7 11.38 -17.86 -3.38
N ASP A 8 10.30 -18.14 -2.66
CA ASP A 8 8.99 -18.44 -3.23
C ASP A 8 8.12 -17.18 -3.39
N VAL A 9 8.52 -16.03 -2.84
CA VAL A 9 7.75 -14.78 -2.99
C VAL A 9 7.63 -14.36 -4.46
N LYS A 10 6.38 -14.10 -4.87
CA LYS A 10 6.06 -13.54 -6.18
C LYS A 10 6.52 -12.08 -6.24
N ARG A 11 7.28 -11.73 -7.29
CA ARG A 11 7.81 -10.37 -7.50
C ARG A 11 6.93 -9.59 -8.48
N LEU A 12 5.66 -9.39 -8.10
CA LEU A 12 4.67 -8.66 -8.91
C LEU A 12 5.15 -7.22 -9.17
N GLY A 13 4.89 -6.71 -10.39
CA GLY A 13 5.30 -5.36 -10.79
C GLY A 13 6.80 -5.16 -11.04
N ARG A 14 7.64 -6.20 -10.90
CA ARG A 14 9.09 -6.12 -11.17
C ARG A 14 9.39 -6.60 -12.60
N LYS A 15 10.06 -5.76 -13.38
CA LYS A 15 10.40 -6.04 -14.79
C LYS A 15 11.46 -7.13 -14.97
N THR A 16 12.34 -7.35 -13.99
CA THR A 16 13.45 -8.31 -14.09
C THR A 16 13.15 -9.58 -13.31
N ARG A 17 13.11 -10.73 -14.00
CA ARG A 17 13.03 -12.05 -13.36
C ARG A 17 14.37 -12.36 -12.67
N LEU A 18 14.31 -13.01 -11.51
CA LEU A 18 15.49 -13.55 -10.83
C LEU A 18 15.41 -15.08 -10.85
N SER A 19 16.50 -15.73 -11.25
CA SER A 19 16.67 -17.17 -11.09
C SER A 19 16.84 -17.52 -9.60
N GLU A 20 16.65 -18.79 -9.25
CA GLU A 20 16.87 -19.26 -7.88
C GLU A 20 18.32 -19.03 -7.43
N ALA A 21 19.30 -19.27 -8.31
CA ALA A 21 20.70 -18.99 -8.03
C ALA A 21 20.96 -17.51 -7.73
N GLN A 22 20.34 -16.59 -8.49
CA GLN A 22 20.42 -15.15 -8.20
C GLN A 22 19.75 -14.78 -6.88
N ARG A 23 18.61 -15.41 -6.56
CA ARG A 23 17.95 -15.23 -5.26
C ARG A 23 18.84 -15.71 -4.12
N ALA A 24 19.52 -16.84 -4.25
CA ALA A 24 20.41 -17.38 -3.23
C ALA A 24 21.58 -16.43 -2.96
N ALA A 25 22.18 -15.89 -4.02
CA ALA A 25 23.24 -14.88 -3.90
C ALA A 25 22.76 -13.62 -3.17
N LEU A 26 21.58 -13.10 -3.53
CA LEU A 26 20.98 -11.94 -2.84
C LEU A 26 20.64 -12.24 -1.39
N TRP A 27 20.13 -13.44 -1.11
CA TRP A 27 19.77 -13.85 0.25
C TRP A 27 20.98 -13.92 1.18
N ALA A 28 22.14 -14.39 0.70
CA ALA A 28 23.37 -14.37 1.48
C ALA A 28 23.73 -12.94 1.92
N VAL A 29 23.57 -11.96 1.03
CA VAL A 29 23.77 -10.53 1.35
C VAL A 29 22.75 -10.06 2.38
N PHE A 30 21.46 -10.34 2.18
CA PHE A 30 20.41 -9.93 3.13
C PHE A 30 20.59 -10.55 4.51
N ALA A 31 20.94 -11.84 4.58
CA ALA A 31 21.20 -12.55 5.82
C ALA A 31 22.36 -11.89 6.59
N SER A 32 23.45 -11.53 5.90
CA SER A 32 24.57 -10.81 6.50
C SER A 32 24.16 -9.43 7.03
N VAL A 33 23.41 -8.65 6.24
CA VAL A 33 22.89 -7.34 6.67
C VAL A 33 21.98 -7.46 7.89
N HIS A 34 21.07 -8.44 7.88
CA HIS A 34 20.17 -8.68 9.01
C HIS A 34 20.93 -9.10 10.27
N ALA A 35 21.93 -9.97 10.16
CA ALA A 35 22.78 -10.36 11.27
C ALA A 35 23.53 -9.17 11.85
N ARG A 36 24.07 -8.28 10.99
CA ARG A 36 24.77 -7.07 11.44
C ARG A 36 23.85 -6.08 12.14
N LEU A 37 22.65 -5.86 11.60
CA LEU A 37 21.65 -5.00 12.26
C LEU A 37 21.28 -5.55 13.64
N ALA A 38 21.07 -6.86 13.76
CA ALA A 38 20.76 -7.51 15.03
C ALA A 38 21.90 -7.36 16.05
N ALA A 39 23.16 -7.56 15.63
CA ALA A 39 24.32 -7.38 16.49
C ALA A 39 24.48 -5.93 17.00
N LEU A 40 23.98 -4.95 16.25
CA LEU A 40 23.97 -3.53 16.62
C LEU A 40 22.71 -3.13 17.42
N GLY A 41 21.76 -4.05 17.66
CA GLY A 41 20.48 -3.72 18.29
C GLY A 41 19.55 -2.86 17.42
N LEU A 42 19.80 -2.79 16.10
CA LEU A 42 19.04 -1.98 15.16
C LEU A 42 17.94 -2.80 14.47
N VAL A 43 16.89 -2.10 14.05
CA VAL A 43 15.74 -2.68 13.35
C VAL A 43 15.32 -1.76 12.22
N THR A 44 15.03 -2.32 11.04
CA THR A 44 14.45 -1.56 9.94
C THR A 44 12.96 -1.33 10.18
N HIS A 45 12.38 -0.27 9.61
CA HIS A 45 10.93 -0.03 9.69
C HIS A 45 10.10 -1.25 9.25
N ALA A 46 10.49 -1.91 8.16
CA ALA A 46 9.81 -3.12 7.68
C ALA A 46 9.90 -4.29 8.70
N ALA A 47 11.06 -4.47 9.33
CA ALA A 47 11.24 -5.49 10.35
C ALA A 47 10.47 -5.15 11.64
N MET A 48 10.36 -3.88 12.01
CA MET A 48 9.53 -3.41 13.12
C MET A 48 8.06 -3.77 12.89
N PHE A 49 7.48 -3.37 11.75
CA PHE A 49 6.08 -3.71 11.42
C PHE A 49 5.85 -5.23 11.36
N THR A 50 6.78 -5.98 10.78
CA THR A 50 6.67 -7.45 10.73
C THR A 50 6.68 -8.08 12.13
N LYS A 51 7.58 -7.63 13.02
CA LYS A 51 7.62 -8.10 14.41
C LYS A 51 6.33 -7.75 15.16
N LEU A 52 5.81 -6.54 14.98
CA LEU A 52 4.55 -6.13 15.60
C LEU A 52 3.36 -6.95 15.08
N ALA A 53 3.29 -7.19 13.76
CA ALA A 53 2.25 -8.02 13.16
C ALA A 53 2.26 -9.44 13.73
N ASN A 54 3.44 -10.08 13.80
CA ASN A 54 3.57 -11.42 14.36
C ASN A 54 3.16 -11.46 15.83
N ARG A 55 3.60 -10.50 16.64
CA ARG A 55 3.23 -10.42 18.06
C ARG A 55 1.73 -10.21 18.28
N LEU A 56 1.08 -9.43 17.42
CA LEU A 56 -0.38 -9.27 17.48
C LEU A 56 -1.09 -10.56 17.09
N SER A 57 -0.66 -11.23 16.02
CA SER A 57 -1.24 -12.51 15.60
C SER A 57 -1.04 -13.62 16.64
N GLU A 58 0.10 -13.66 17.33
CA GLU A 58 0.40 -14.61 18.41
C GLU A 58 -0.34 -14.25 19.73
N GLY A 59 -0.38 -12.96 20.07
CA GLY A 59 -0.84 -12.44 21.37
C GLY A 59 -2.31 -12.03 21.43
N LEU A 60 -3.04 -12.00 20.32
CA LEU A 60 -4.50 -11.88 20.30
C LEU A 60 -5.20 -13.07 20.99
N VAL A 61 -4.48 -14.16 21.29
CA VAL A 61 -4.97 -15.27 22.11
C VAL A 61 -4.95 -14.91 23.62
N GLU A 62 -4.04 -14.05 24.09
CA GLU A 62 -3.93 -13.68 25.52
C GLU A 62 -4.55 -12.32 25.86
N ARG A 63 -4.66 -11.39 24.91
CA ARG A 63 -5.40 -10.15 25.12
C ARG A 63 -6.90 -10.40 24.98
N LYS A 64 -7.66 -10.23 26.08
CA LYS A 64 -9.14 -10.28 26.08
C LYS A 64 -9.82 -9.30 25.10
N ALA A 65 -9.11 -8.28 24.60
CA ALA A 65 -9.63 -7.31 23.62
C ALA A 65 -8.52 -6.70 22.74
N PRO A 66 -8.83 -6.31 21.49
CA PRO A 66 -7.90 -5.58 20.62
C PRO A 66 -7.59 -4.18 21.18
N ALA A 67 -6.43 -3.62 20.79
CA ALA A 67 -6.05 -2.27 21.22
C ALA A 67 -6.93 -1.17 20.61
N PHE A 68 -7.45 -1.42 19.40
CA PHE A 68 -8.36 -0.54 18.68
C PHE A 68 -9.48 -1.35 18.06
N ASP A 69 -10.69 -0.81 18.13
CA ASP A 69 -11.86 -1.42 17.52
C ASP A 69 -11.94 -1.21 16.01
N HIS A 70 -11.46 -0.05 15.56
CA HIS A 70 -11.44 0.39 14.16
C HIS A 70 -10.18 1.22 13.91
N VAL A 71 -9.61 1.10 12.71
CA VAL A 71 -8.44 1.88 12.27
C VAL A 71 -8.76 2.59 10.96
N VAL A 72 -8.51 3.89 10.95
CA VAL A 72 -8.59 4.75 9.76
C VAL A 72 -7.18 5.02 9.27
N VAL A 73 -6.92 4.72 8.00
CA VAL A 73 -5.63 4.87 7.35
C VAL A 73 -5.78 5.85 6.21
N ASP A 74 -5.11 6.98 6.30
CA ASP A 74 -5.01 7.97 5.24
C ASP A 74 -3.78 7.71 4.37
N GLU A 75 -3.74 8.29 3.16
CA GLU A 75 -2.69 8.10 2.16
C GLU A 75 -2.39 6.63 1.86
N ALA A 76 -3.46 5.84 1.75
CA ALA A 76 -3.39 4.40 1.66
C ALA A 76 -2.64 3.89 0.40
N GLN A 77 -2.50 4.74 -0.63
CA GLN A 77 -1.70 4.46 -1.81
C GLN A 77 -0.20 4.29 -1.54
N ASP A 78 0.30 4.85 -0.42
CA ASP A 78 1.71 4.78 -0.01
C ASP A 78 2.00 3.68 1.01
N VAL A 79 0.98 2.93 1.43
CA VAL A 79 1.13 1.80 2.35
C VAL A 79 1.92 0.67 1.68
N GLY A 80 3.01 0.24 2.32
CA GLY A 80 3.81 -0.89 1.91
C GLY A 80 3.33 -2.24 2.49
N VAL A 81 3.90 -3.34 1.98
CA VAL A 81 3.56 -4.72 2.37
C VAL A 81 3.63 -4.96 3.88
N ALA A 82 4.70 -4.49 4.55
CA ALA A 82 4.89 -4.72 5.98
C ALA A 82 3.86 -3.94 6.82
N GLN A 83 3.53 -2.71 6.43
CA GLN A 83 2.51 -1.89 7.08
C GLN A 83 1.12 -2.50 6.92
N LEU A 84 0.76 -2.95 5.71
CA LEU A 84 -0.56 -3.56 5.50
C LEU A 84 -0.73 -4.86 6.29
N ARG A 85 0.31 -5.71 6.37
CA ARG A 85 0.31 -6.91 7.23
C ARG A 85 0.08 -6.56 8.69
N PHE A 86 0.75 -5.52 9.18
CA PHE A 86 0.55 -5.03 10.53
C PHE A 86 -0.87 -4.53 10.77
N LEU A 87 -1.44 -3.73 9.84
CA LEU A 87 -2.81 -3.25 9.94
C LEU A 87 -3.84 -4.39 9.92
N ALA A 88 -3.62 -5.41 9.09
CA ALA A 88 -4.47 -6.61 9.05
C ALA A 88 -4.44 -7.37 10.39
N ALA A 89 -3.25 -7.56 10.96
CA ALA A 89 -3.10 -8.19 12.28
C ALA A 89 -3.72 -7.34 13.39
N LEU A 90 -3.58 -6.01 13.32
CA LEU A 90 -4.14 -5.06 14.28
C LEU A 90 -5.67 -5.09 14.30
N ALA A 91 -6.30 -5.22 13.13
CA ALA A 91 -7.75 -5.32 13.00
C ALA A 91 -8.32 -6.70 13.44
N GLY A 92 -7.47 -7.72 13.59
CA GLY A 92 -7.87 -9.03 14.10
C GLY A 92 -8.96 -9.72 13.28
N GLY A 93 -9.05 -9.44 11.97
CA GLY A 93 -10.08 -10.02 11.09
C GLY A 93 -11.50 -9.50 11.33
N ARG A 94 -11.68 -8.47 12.15
CA ARG A 94 -13.00 -7.90 12.45
C ARG A 94 -13.68 -7.34 11.19
N PRO A 95 -14.98 -7.60 10.99
CA PRO A 95 -15.77 -6.93 9.95
C PRO A 95 -15.71 -5.40 10.11
N ASN A 96 -15.37 -4.68 9.03
CA ASN A 96 -15.22 -3.22 9.03
C ASN A 96 -14.22 -2.68 10.07
N GLY A 97 -13.21 -3.47 10.46
CA GLY A 97 -12.14 -3.02 11.36
C GLY A 97 -11.12 -2.06 10.72
N LEU A 98 -11.08 -2.00 9.39
CA LEU A 98 -10.17 -1.15 8.62
C LEU A 98 -10.95 -0.25 7.65
N PHE A 99 -10.60 1.02 7.64
CA PHE A 99 -11.03 2.00 6.64
C PHE A 99 -9.80 2.65 6.01
N PHE A 100 -9.76 2.68 4.69
CA PHE A 100 -8.64 3.24 3.92
C PHE A 100 -9.14 4.42 3.09
N ALA A 101 -8.44 5.54 3.17
CA ALA A 101 -8.56 6.69 2.28
C ALA A 101 -7.28 6.82 1.46
N GLY A 102 -7.41 7.01 0.15
CA GLY A 102 -6.27 7.17 -0.75
C GLY A 102 -6.71 7.34 -2.20
N ASP A 103 -5.74 7.64 -3.06
CA ASP A 103 -5.91 7.84 -4.50
C ASP A 103 -4.91 6.96 -5.25
N LEU A 104 -5.40 5.95 -5.98
CA LEU A 104 -4.52 4.97 -6.64
C LEU A 104 -3.66 5.60 -7.73
N GLY A 105 -4.12 6.66 -8.39
CA GLY A 105 -3.32 7.32 -9.42
C GLY A 105 -2.45 8.45 -8.89
N GLN A 106 -2.35 8.65 -7.57
CA GLN A 106 -1.27 9.39 -6.92
C GLN A 106 -0.16 8.47 -6.37
N ARG A 107 -0.24 7.15 -6.61
CA ARG A 107 0.79 6.20 -6.19
C ARG A 107 2.10 6.40 -6.96
N ILE A 108 3.04 7.13 -6.38
CA ILE A 108 4.36 7.42 -6.97
C ILE A 108 5.53 6.72 -6.26
N PHE A 109 5.36 6.32 -4.99
CA PHE A 109 6.46 5.76 -4.19
C PHE A 109 6.48 4.22 -4.11
N GLN A 110 5.32 3.58 -4.14
CA GLN A 110 5.21 2.14 -3.90
C GLN A 110 4.95 1.34 -5.18
N THR A 111 5.60 0.19 -5.30
CA THR A 111 5.27 -0.80 -6.33
C THR A 111 3.94 -1.48 -5.97
N PRO A 112 3.05 -1.76 -6.95
CA PRO A 112 1.79 -2.44 -6.67
C PRO A 112 1.99 -3.84 -6.06
N PHE A 113 1.13 -4.22 -5.12
CA PHE A 113 1.06 -5.57 -4.53
C PHE A 113 -0.39 -5.94 -4.20
N SER A 114 -0.65 -7.23 -3.97
CA SER A 114 -1.99 -7.74 -3.62
C SER A 114 -2.28 -7.52 -2.14
N TRP A 115 -3.28 -6.70 -1.85
CA TRP A 115 -3.81 -6.47 -0.51
C TRP A 115 -4.58 -7.69 -0.01
N LYS A 116 -5.33 -8.33 -0.90
CA LYS A 116 -6.08 -9.55 -0.62
C LYS A 116 -5.16 -10.67 -0.11
N SER A 117 -3.99 -10.83 -0.72
CA SER A 117 -2.99 -11.82 -0.28
C SER A 117 -2.43 -11.56 1.13
N LEU A 118 -2.62 -10.35 1.65
CA LEU A 118 -2.20 -9.92 2.98
C LEU A 118 -3.36 -9.87 3.98
N GLY A 119 -4.52 -10.42 3.62
CA GLY A 119 -5.70 -10.52 4.49
C GLY A 119 -6.63 -9.31 4.44
N VAL A 120 -6.42 -8.36 3.52
CA VAL A 120 -7.26 -7.18 3.36
C VAL A 120 -8.00 -7.24 2.03
N ASP A 121 -9.29 -7.58 2.06
CA ASP A 121 -10.16 -7.60 0.87
C ASP A 121 -11.07 -6.38 0.85
N ILE A 122 -10.81 -5.47 -0.09
CA ILE A 122 -11.58 -4.22 -0.30
C ILE A 122 -12.52 -4.31 -1.50
N ARG A 123 -12.54 -5.43 -2.23
CA ARG A 123 -13.34 -5.56 -3.46
C ARG A 123 -14.82 -5.44 -3.15
N GLY A 124 -15.52 -4.65 -3.97
CA GLY A 124 -16.95 -4.36 -3.77
C GLY A 124 -17.26 -3.51 -2.52
N ARG A 125 -16.23 -2.98 -1.83
CA ARG A 125 -16.37 -2.18 -0.61
C ARG A 125 -15.72 -0.80 -0.72
N SER A 126 -15.29 -0.43 -1.91
CA SER A 126 -14.66 0.85 -2.23
C SER A 126 -15.69 1.84 -2.79
N ARG A 127 -15.49 3.12 -2.51
CA ARG A 127 -16.31 4.22 -3.03
C ARG A 127 -15.41 5.34 -3.52
N ALA A 128 -15.52 5.70 -4.78
CA ALA A 128 -14.83 6.85 -5.35
C ALA A 128 -15.56 8.17 -5.02
N LEU A 129 -14.79 9.21 -4.69
CA LEU A 129 -15.29 10.56 -4.47
C LEU A 129 -15.07 11.39 -5.73
N HIS A 130 -16.17 11.85 -6.33
CA HIS A 130 -16.13 12.53 -7.64
C HIS A 130 -16.18 14.06 -7.51
N ILE A 131 -16.30 14.63 -6.30
CA ILE A 131 -16.40 16.08 -6.13
C ILE A 131 -15.06 16.64 -5.68
N ASN A 132 -14.45 17.48 -6.51
CA ASN A 132 -13.23 18.21 -6.19
C ASN A 132 -13.58 19.60 -5.64
N TYR A 133 -13.25 19.81 -4.37
CA TYR A 133 -13.47 21.08 -3.68
C TYR A 133 -12.26 22.02 -3.70
N ARG A 134 -11.10 21.54 -4.18
CA ARG A 134 -9.81 22.25 -4.07
C ARG A 134 -9.40 22.93 -5.36
N THR A 135 -9.64 22.32 -6.51
CA THR A 135 -9.16 22.80 -7.82
C THR A 135 -10.31 23.25 -8.70
N SER A 136 -10.09 24.32 -9.46
CA SER A 136 -11.07 24.82 -10.43
C SER A 136 -11.29 23.81 -11.56
N HIS A 137 -12.44 23.91 -12.23
CA HIS A 137 -12.71 23.13 -13.44
C HIS A 137 -11.58 23.21 -14.47
N GLN A 138 -11.01 24.41 -14.68
CA GLN A 138 -9.99 24.67 -15.69
C GLN A 138 -8.68 23.96 -15.36
N ILE A 139 -8.24 23.97 -14.09
CA ILE A 139 -7.03 23.26 -13.65
C ILE A 139 -7.26 21.75 -13.71
N ARG A 140 -8.40 21.27 -13.20
CA ARG A 140 -8.75 19.84 -13.20
C ARG A 140 -8.77 19.27 -14.61
N MET A 141 -9.49 19.91 -15.53
CA MET A 141 -9.57 19.47 -16.94
C MET A 141 -8.20 19.40 -17.61
N GLN A 142 -7.27 20.30 -17.25
CA GLN A 142 -5.92 20.26 -17.78
C GLN A 142 -5.09 19.12 -17.17
N ALA A 143 -5.23 18.87 -15.86
CA ALA A 143 -4.57 17.75 -15.19
C ALA A 143 -5.10 16.39 -15.67
N ASP A 144 -6.41 16.27 -15.92
CA ASP A 144 -7.06 15.05 -16.41
C ASP A 144 -6.46 14.57 -17.75
N ARG A 145 -5.90 15.48 -18.57
CA ARG A 145 -5.21 15.14 -19.83
C ARG A 145 -3.89 14.39 -19.63
N LEU A 146 -3.28 14.52 -18.46
CA LEU A 146 -2.00 13.88 -18.13
C LEU A 146 -2.19 12.48 -17.50
N LEU A 147 -3.41 12.14 -17.12
CA LEU A 147 -3.74 10.95 -16.36
C LEU A 147 -4.58 9.99 -17.21
N GLY A 148 -4.39 8.69 -17.01
CA GLY A 148 -5.28 7.69 -17.60
C GLY A 148 -6.72 7.82 -17.03
N PRO A 149 -7.76 7.50 -17.82
CA PRO A 149 -9.15 7.60 -17.39
C PRO A 149 -9.50 6.59 -16.28
N GLU A 150 -8.76 5.47 -16.22
CA GLU A 150 -8.93 4.41 -15.23
C GLU A 150 -7.56 3.98 -14.70
N VAL A 151 -7.53 3.59 -13.43
CA VAL A 151 -6.35 3.00 -12.79
C VAL A 151 -6.79 1.74 -12.06
N SER A 152 -6.13 0.61 -12.34
CA SER A 152 -6.41 -0.66 -11.65
C SER A 152 -5.26 -1.06 -10.72
N ASP A 153 -5.62 -1.67 -9.59
CA ASP A 153 -4.66 -2.33 -8.70
C ASP A 153 -4.41 -3.80 -9.09
N VAL A 154 -3.56 -4.48 -8.30
CA VAL A 154 -3.18 -5.89 -8.53
C VAL A 154 -4.31 -6.87 -8.23
N ASP A 155 -5.27 -6.46 -7.39
CA ASP A 155 -6.42 -7.28 -6.99
C ASP A 155 -7.64 -7.07 -7.90
N GLY A 156 -7.50 -6.23 -8.94
CA GLY A 156 -8.52 -5.93 -9.93
C GLY A 156 -9.51 -4.84 -9.50
N ASN A 157 -9.22 -4.07 -8.44
CA ASN A 157 -9.99 -2.87 -8.15
C ASN A 157 -9.65 -1.78 -9.15
N THR A 158 -10.66 -1.25 -9.82
CA THR A 158 -10.51 -0.15 -10.77
C THR A 158 -11.08 1.11 -10.16
N GLU A 159 -10.27 2.16 -10.16
CA GLU A 159 -10.69 3.53 -9.88
C GLU A 159 -10.99 4.22 -11.22
N ASP A 160 -12.26 4.55 -11.43
CA ASP A 160 -12.71 5.34 -12.57
C ASP A 160 -12.63 6.82 -12.20
N ARG A 161 -11.89 7.59 -12.99
CA ARG A 161 -11.71 9.03 -12.79
C ARG A 161 -12.72 9.86 -13.59
N ARG A 162 -13.44 9.21 -14.51
CA ARG A 162 -14.50 9.85 -15.31
C ARG A 162 -15.61 10.33 -14.37
N GLY A 163 -16.16 11.50 -14.67
CA GLY A 163 -17.24 12.08 -13.87
C GLY A 163 -16.77 12.86 -12.64
N THR A 164 -15.47 13.06 -12.44
CA THR A 164 -14.98 14.03 -11.44
C THR A 164 -15.46 15.44 -11.82
N VAL A 165 -16.02 16.20 -10.87
CA VAL A 165 -16.58 17.55 -11.03
C VAL A 165 -15.94 18.49 -10.01
N SER A 166 -15.49 19.67 -10.44
CA SER A 166 -15.03 20.72 -9.53
C SER A 166 -16.19 21.60 -9.12
N VAL A 167 -16.24 22.09 -7.88
CA VAL A 167 -17.38 22.91 -7.43
C VAL A 167 -17.30 24.38 -7.86
N PHE A 168 -16.19 24.80 -8.48
CA PHE A 168 -15.98 26.20 -8.87
C PHE A 168 -15.15 26.35 -10.15
N ASN A 169 -15.26 27.54 -10.76
CA ASN A 169 -14.47 27.98 -11.90
C ASN A 169 -13.34 28.90 -11.48
N GLY A 170 -12.27 28.93 -12.27
CA GLY A 170 -11.14 29.83 -12.13
C GLY A 170 -10.61 30.28 -13.49
N PRO A 171 -9.51 31.05 -13.53
CA PRO A 171 -8.88 31.43 -14.79
C PRO A 171 -8.33 30.20 -15.54
N ALA A 172 -8.09 30.35 -16.84
CA ALA A 172 -7.41 29.34 -17.63
C ALA A 172 -5.97 29.13 -17.09
N PRO A 173 -5.51 27.89 -16.91
CA PRO A 173 -4.16 27.62 -16.43
C PRO A 173 -3.12 28.10 -17.44
N MET A 174 -2.08 28.75 -16.95
CA MET A 174 -0.87 29.06 -17.74
C MET A 174 0.12 27.90 -17.62
N ILE A 175 0.63 27.42 -18.76
CA ILE A 175 1.65 26.37 -18.81
C ILE A 175 3.01 27.01 -19.04
N GLN A 176 3.97 26.75 -18.17
CA GLN A 176 5.36 27.21 -18.28
C GLN A 176 6.30 26.01 -18.32
N THR A 177 7.32 26.08 -19.17
CA THR A 177 8.42 25.11 -19.25
C THR A 177 9.68 25.76 -18.69
N PHE A 178 10.40 25.04 -17.82
CA PHE A 178 11.66 25.47 -17.21
C PHE A 178 12.82 24.63 -17.71
#